data_AF-A0A7V6UE17-F1
#
_entry.id   AF-A0A7V6UE17-F1
#
_cell.length_a   1.000
_cell.length_b   1.000
_cell.length_c   1.000
_cell.angle_alpha   90.00
_cell.angle_beta   90.00
_cell.angle_gamma   90.00
#
_symmetry.space_group_name_H-M   'P 1'
#
loop_
_entity.id
_entity.type
_entity.pdbx_description
1 polymer ?
#
loop_
_entity_poly.entity_id
_entity_poly.type
_entity_poly.pdbx_seq_one_letter_code
_entity_poly.pdbx_strand_id
1 'polypeptide(L)'
;MGQYDLTIKHIFSSLADDIIEYFLRLKLKKIEELNLEFTTVEKRQSDMIFKCQTETGDMPVHIEFQSDNDSKLPYRMLRYSIEIMEKYELPPYQIVIYMEKKNPGCSKN
;
A
#
# COMPACT_ATOMS: atom_id res chain seq x y z
N MET A 1 16.89 6.89 -7.61
CA MET A 1 15.49 6.83 -7.15
C MET A 1 15.09 5.47 -6.55
N GLY A 2 15.96 4.46 -6.39
CA GLY A 2 15.54 3.13 -5.89
C GLY A 2 15.87 2.78 -4.42
N GLN A 3 16.64 3.59 -3.70
CA GLN A 3 17.13 3.22 -2.36
C GLN A 3 16.15 3.59 -1.22
N TYR A 4 15.34 4.63 -1.44
CA TYR A 4 14.29 5.02 -0.49
C TYR A 4 13.16 4.00 -0.48
N ASP A 5 12.66 3.61 -1.66
CA ASP A 5 11.56 2.63 -1.79
C ASP A 5 11.87 1.30 -1.12
N LEU A 6 13.07 0.74 -1.30
CA LEU A 6 13.45 -0.53 -0.68
C LEU A 6 13.54 -0.42 0.85
N THR A 7 14.10 0.69 1.34
CA THR A 7 14.23 0.94 2.79
C THR A 7 12.85 1.13 3.42
N ILE A 8 11.98 1.90 2.78
CA ILE A 8 10.61 2.16 3.24
C ILE A 8 9.81 0.88 3.25
N LYS A 9 9.87 0.06 2.19
CA LYS A 9 9.22 -1.25 2.18
C LYS A 9 9.70 -2.12 3.33
N HIS A 10 11.00 -2.17 3.59
CA HIS A 10 11.53 -2.99 4.67
C HIS A 10 11.04 -2.52 6.05
N ILE A 11 10.98 -1.20 6.26
CA ILE A 11 10.43 -0.60 7.48
C ILE A 11 8.92 -0.87 7.60
N PHE A 12 8.17 -0.75 6.50
CA PHE A 12 6.74 -1.01 6.51
C PHE A 12 6.40 -2.48 6.68
N SER A 13 7.16 -3.41 6.08
CA SER A 13 6.99 -4.84 6.33
C SER A 13 7.26 -5.18 7.79
N SER A 14 8.25 -4.56 8.44
CA SER A 14 8.54 -4.82 9.86
C SER A 14 7.55 -4.17 10.82
N LEU A 15 6.81 -3.16 10.38
CA LEU A 15 5.78 -2.45 11.15
C LEU A 15 4.36 -2.68 10.60
N ALA A 16 4.18 -3.70 9.75
CA ALA A 16 2.96 -3.84 8.96
C ALA A 16 1.72 -3.99 9.85
N ASP A 17 1.84 -4.74 10.93
CA ASP A 17 0.76 -4.96 11.90
C ASP A 17 0.28 -3.63 12.51
N ASP A 18 1.20 -2.88 13.12
CA ASP A 18 0.87 -1.62 13.80
C ASP A 18 0.25 -0.59 12.85
N ILE A 19 0.79 -0.50 11.63
CA ILE A 19 0.33 0.46 10.62
C ILE A 19 -1.06 0.09 10.11
N ILE A 20 -1.28 -1.19 9.81
CA ILE A 20 -2.57 -1.67 9.32
C ILE A 20 -3.64 -1.56 10.41
N GLU A 21 -3.34 -1.92 11.66
CA GLU A 21 -4.25 -1.70 12.78
C GLU A 21 -4.62 -0.23 12.94
N TYR A 22 -3.63 0.68 12.81
CA TYR A 22 -3.87 2.12 12.88
C TYR A 22 -4.84 2.61 11.81
N PHE A 23 -4.69 2.16 10.56
CA PHE A 23 -5.56 2.56 9.45
C PHE A 23 -6.93 1.89 9.51
N LEU A 24 -6.99 0.60 9.80
CA LEU A 24 -8.24 -0.17 9.85
C LEU A 24 -9.07 0.14 11.10
N ARG A 25 -8.46 0.63 12.18
CA ARG A 25 -9.08 0.77 13.51
C ARG A 25 -9.61 -0.56 14.05
N LEU A 26 -8.95 -1.66 13.67
CA LEU A 26 -9.27 -3.03 14.04
C LEU A 26 -8.02 -3.72 14.57
N LYS A 27 -8.19 -4.69 15.47
CA LYS A 27 -7.11 -5.57 15.89
C LYS A 27 -6.87 -6.66 14.84
N LEU A 28 -5.60 -6.89 14.51
CA LEU A 28 -5.16 -7.98 13.67
C LEU A 28 -4.91 -9.22 14.52
N LYS A 29 -5.43 -10.35 14.05
CA LYS A 29 -5.13 -11.68 14.61
C LYS A 29 -3.95 -12.32 13.89
N LYS A 30 -3.83 -12.04 12.58
CA LYS A 30 -2.79 -12.56 11.71
C LYS A 30 -2.65 -11.67 10.48
N ILE A 31 -1.43 -11.52 10.01
CA ILE A 31 -1.08 -10.91 8.73
C ILE A 31 -0.29 -11.91 7.87
N GLU A 32 -0.44 -11.82 6.56
CA GLU A 32 0.36 -12.56 5.59
C GLU A 32 0.63 -11.66 4.38
N GLU A 33 1.90 -11.43 4.04
CA GLU A 33 2.25 -10.68 2.82
C GLU A 33 1.94 -11.51 1.57
N LEU A 34 1.28 -10.89 0.60
CA LEU A 34 0.81 -11.50 -0.63
C LEU A 34 1.66 -11.05 -1.80
N ASN A 35 2.29 -12.01 -2.47
CA ASN A 35 2.98 -11.77 -3.74
C ASN A 35 1.95 -11.78 -4.89
N LEU A 36 1.47 -10.59 -5.25
CA LEU A 36 0.66 -10.35 -6.45
C LEU A 36 1.46 -9.47 -7.41
N GLU A 37 1.70 -10.01 -8.60
CA GLU A 37 2.20 -9.23 -9.73
C GLU A 37 1.00 -8.82 -10.57
N PHE A 38 0.74 -7.51 -10.65
CA PHE A 38 -0.33 -6.98 -11.51
C PHE A 38 0.02 -7.17 -12.98
N THR A 39 -0.93 -7.55 -13.83
CA THR A 39 -0.60 -7.91 -15.24
C THR A 39 -0.23 -6.69 -16.09
N THR A 40 -0.77 -5.52 -15.76
CA THR A 40 -0.47 -4.25 -16.45
C THR A 40 0.49 -3.42 -15.61
N VAL A 41 1.77 -3.84 -15.56
CA VAL A 41 2.79 -3.16 -14.76
C VAL A 41 3.24 -1.87 -15.47
N GLU A 42 2.62 -0.74 -15.16
CA GLU A 42 3.36 0.53 -15.15
C GLU A 42 4.46 0.34 -14.11
N LYS A 43 5.70 0.05 -14.53
CA LYS A 43 6.86 -0.22 -13.65
C LYS A 43 7.09 0.91 -12.63
N ARG A 44 6.33 0.91 -11.54
CA ARG A 44 6.61 1.64 -10.31
C ARG A 44 6.92 0.62 -9.24
N GLN A 45 7.89 0.96 -8.41
CA GLN A 45 8.61 -0.02 -7.63
C GLN A 45 7.89 -0.43 -6.35
N SER A 46 6.65 0.01 -6.09
CA SER A 46 6.02 -0.23 -4.79
C SER A 46 4.50 -0.30 -4.77
N ASP A 47 3.98 -1.53 -4.70
CA ASP A 47 2.72 -1.85 -4.04
C ASP A 47 2.97 -3.02 -3.09
N MET A 48 2.36 -2.97 -1.89
CA MET A 48 2.39 -4.02 -0.87
C MET A 48 0.97 -4.52 -0.66
N ILE A 49 0.80 -5.84 -0.57
CA ILE A 49 -0.51 -6.44 -0.33
C ILE A 49 -0.39 -7.41 0.82
N PHE A 50 -1.33 -7.36 1.73
CA PHE A 50 -1.42 -8.25 2.88
C PHE A 50 -2.78 -8.90 2.95
N LYS A 51 -2.83 -10.17 3.33
CA LYS A 51 -4.05 -10.81 3.81
C LYS A 51 -4.11 -10.65 5.32
N CYS A 52 -5.12 -9.92 5.79
CA CYS A 52 -5.30 -9.60 7.20
C CYS A 52 -6.49 -10.40 7.75
N GLN A 53 -6.30 -11.07 8.87
CA GLN A 53 -7.39 -11.68 9.64
C GLN A 53 -7.74 -10.75 10.79
N THR A 54 -8.98 -10.25 10.81
CA THR A 54 -9.44 -9.29 11.82
C THR A 54 -10.52 -9.91 12.72
N GLU A 55 -11.01 -9.14 13.68
CA GLU A 55 -12.19 -9.53 14.46
C GLU A 55 -13.49 -9.56 13.62
N THR A 56 -13.54 -8.84 12.50
CA THR A 56 -14.72 -8.73 11.64
C THR A 56 -14.66 -9.62 10.39
N GLY A 57 -13.56 -10.31 10.16
CA GLY A 57 -13.35 -11.19 9.00
C GLY A 57 -12.00 -11.01 8.33
N ASP A 58 -11.74 -11.82 7.30
CA ASP A 58 -10.55 -11.70 6.46
C ASP A 58 -10.73 -10.53 5.48
N MET A 59 -9.68 -9.73 5.28
CA MET A 59 -9.66 -8.69 4.26
C MET A 59 -8.25 -8.53 3.66
N PRO A 60 -8.13 -8.34 2.34
CA PRO A 60 -6.89 -7.88 1.74
C PRO A 60 -6.65 -6.39 2.06
N VAL A 61 -5.42 -6.03 2.39
CA VAL A 61 -4.99 -4.64 2.54
C VAL A 61 -3.95 -4.34 1.48
N HIS A 62 -4.19 -3.28 0.71
CA HIS A 62 -3.30 -2.83 -0.36
C HIS A 62 -2.73 -1.45 -0.02
N ILE A 63 -1.41 -1.32 -0.04
CA ILE A 63 -0.68 -0.09 0.29
C ILE A 63 0.16 0.33 -0.92
N GLU A 64 -0.15 1.49 -1.50
CA GLU A 64 0.66 2.16 -2.52
C GLU A 64 1.45 3.30 -1.87
N PHE A 65 2.73 3.38 -2.20
CA PHE A 65 3.58 4.54 -1.89
C PHE A 65 3.69 5.45 -3.10
N GLN A 66 3.39 6.73 -2.90
CA GLN A 66 3.42 7.70 -3.99
C GLN A 66 4.29 8.92 -3.62
N SER A 67 5.25 9.25 -4.49
CA SER A 67 6.18 10.37 -4.28
C SER A 67 5.81 11.64 -5.05
N ASP A 68 4.97 11.52 -6.07
CA ASP A 68 4.54 12.61 -6.94
C ASP A 68 3.02 12.65 -7.07
N ASN A 69 2.47 13.81 -7.46
CA ASN A 69 1.03 13.88 -7.71
C ASN A 69 0.71 13.28 -9.10
N ASP A 70 0.16 12.06 -9.13
CA ASP A 70 -0.21 11.38 -10.37
C ASP A 70 -1.72 11.42 -10.59
N SER A 71 -2.12 12.19 -11.60
CA SER A 71 -3.53 12.33 -12.01
C SER A 71 -4.20 11.00 -12.39
N LYS A 72 -3.43 9.96 -12.75
CA LYS A 72 -3.97 8.64 -13.11
C LYS A 72 -4.09 7.69 -11.93
N LEU A 73 -3.63 8.08 -10.74
CA LEU A 73 -3.63 7.21 -9.55
C LEU A 73 -5.01 6.58 -9.26
N PRO A 74 -6.15 7.30 -9.32
CA PRO A 74 -7.46 6.69 -9.06
C PRO A 74 -7.79 5.51 -10.00
N TYR A 75 -7.42 5.62 -11.28
CA TYR A 75 -7.63 4.54 -12.24
C TYR A 75 -6.72 3.33 -11.97
N ARG A 76 -5.51 3.55 -11.45
CA ARG A 76 -4.61 2.47 -11.03
C ARG A 76 -5.16 1.74 -9.81
N MET A 77 -5.57 2.50 -8.78
CA MET A 77 -6.17 1.94 -7.57
C MET A 77 -7.40 1.08 -7.90
N LEU A 78 -8.24 1.53 -8.83
CA LEU A 78 -9.38 0.74 -9.29
C LEU A 78 -8.95 -0.58 -9.94
N ARG A 79 -7.96 -0.57 -10.83
CA ARG A 79 -7.43 -1.79 -11.46
C ARG A 79 -6.86 -2.76 -10.44
N TYR A 80 -6.06 -2.26 -9.50
CA TYR A 80 -5.52 -3.07 -8.42
C TYR A 80 -6.62 -3.66 -7.55
N SER A 81 -7.67 -2.89 -7.26
CA SER A 81 -8.81 -3.39 -6.51
C SER A 81 -9.47 -4.56 -7.23
N ILE A 82 -9.66 -4.46 -8.54
CA ILE A 82 -10.27 -5.52 -9.36
C ILE A 82 -9.39 -6.76 -9.36
N GLU A 83 -8.09 -6.63 -9.64
CA GLU A 83 -7.16 -7.77 -9.68
C GLU A 83 -7.05 -8.47 -8.31
N ILE A 84 -7.07 -7.72 -7.20
CA ILE A 84 -7.09 -8.30 -5.84
C ILE A 84 -8.42 -9.01 -5.58
N MET A 85 -9.56 -8.41 -5.94
CA MET A 85 -10.88 -9.03 -5.77
C MET A 85 -11.01 -10.31 -6.59
N GLU A 86 -10.53 -10.33 -7.84
CA GLU A 86 -10.56 -11.52 -8.71
C GLU A 86 -9.70 -12.65 -8.13
N LYS A 87 -8.55 -12.34 -7.53
CA LYS A 87 -7.63 -13.36 -7.00
C LYS A 87 -8.03 -13.89 -5.62
N TYR A 88 -8.55 -13.03 -4.75
CA TYR A 88 -8.79 -13.35 -3.33
C TYR A 88 -10.27 -13.41 -2.94
N GLU A 89 -11.18 -13.13 -3.89
CA GLU A 89 -12.64 -13.14 -3.69
C GLU A 89 -13.12 -12.26 -2.52
N LEU A 90 -12.34 -11.22 -2.18
CA LEU A 90 -12.59 -10.30 -1.07
C LEU A 90 -12.29 -8.85 -1.48
N PRO A 91 -13.09 -7.87 -1.04
CA PRO A 91 -12.84 -6.47 -1.33
C PRO A 91 -11.61 -5.97 -0.55
N PRO A 92 -10.62 -5.33 -1.20
CA PRO A 92 -9.47 -4.80 -0.50
C PRO A 92 -9.78 -3.48 0.22
N TYR A 93 -9.11 -3.27 1.35
CA TYR A 93 -8.94 -1.93 1.91
C TYR A 93 -7.69 -1.28 1.32
N GLN A 94 -7.87 -0.13 0.67
CA GLN A 94 -6.82 0.50 -0.12
C GLN A 94 -6.28 1.77 0.56
N ILE A 95 -4.96 1.84 0.72
CA ILE A 95 -4.24 2.94 1.37
C ILE A 95 -3.24 3.51 0.36
N VAL A 96 -3.22 4.85 0.25
CA VAL A 96 -2.17 5.58 -0.49
C VAL A 96 -1.39 6.41 0.51
N ILE A 97 -0.07 6.24 0.52
CA ILE A 97 0.84 7.01 1.36
C ILE A 97 1.65 7.95 0.49
N TYR A 98 1.37 9.25 0.62
CA TYR A 98 2.11 10.30 -0.06
C TYR A 98 3.40 10.65 0.70
N MET A 99 4.53 10.50 0.04
CA MET A 99 5.85 10.82 0.57
C MET A 99 6.46 11.96 -0.23
N GLU A 100 6.19 13.19 0.20
CA GLU A 100 6.84 14.35 -0.38
C GLU A 100 8.33 14.39 0.01
N LYS A 101 9.21 14.53 -0.98
CA LYS A 101 10.55 15.04 -0.71
C LYS A 101 10.43 16.51 -0.36
N LYS A 102 10.55 16.83 0.92
CA LYS A 102 10.76 18.22 1.33
C LYS A 102 12.06 18.70 0.70
N ASN A 103 11.99 19.56 -0.31
CA ASN A 103 13.16 20.28 -0.80
C ASN A 103 13.65 21.17 0.36
N PRO A 104 14.89 21.02 0.85
CA PRO A 104 15.40 21.81 1.98
C PRO A 104 15.67 23.30 1.63
N GLY A 105 15.03 23.83 0.58
CA GLY A 105 15.32 25.15 0.00
C GLY A 105 14.15 26.13 -0.02
N CYS A 106 13.14 26.00 0.85
CA CYS A 106 12.10 27.03 0.98
C CYS A 106 11.96 27.49 2.44
N SER A 107 12.92 28.32 2.86
CA SER A 107 12.68 29.38 3.84
C SER A 107 11.67 30.34 3.21
N LYS A 108 10.43 30.34 3.68
CA LYS A 108 9.52 31.45 3.42
C LYS A 108 10.06 32.64 4.22
N ASN A 109 10.68 33.60 3.51
CA ASN A 109 10.78 34.98 3.98
C ASN A 109 9.40 35.64 3.90
#